data_AF-A0A2K5XFT3-F1
#
_entry.id   AF-A0A2K5XFT3-F1
#
_cell.length_a   1.000
_cell.length_b   1.000
_cell.length_c   1.000
_cell.angle_alpha   90.00
_cell.angle_beta   90.00
_cell.angle_gamma   90.00
#
_symmetry.space_group_name_H-M   'P 1'
#
loop_
_entity.id
_entity.type
_entity.pdbx_description
1 polymer ?
#
loop_
_entity_poly.entity_id
_entity_poly.type
_entity_poly.pdbx_seq_one_letter_code
_entity_poly.pdbx_strand_id
1 'polypeptide(L)'
;MNGEAIACAEGCQAIVDTGTSLLTGPTSPIANIQSDIGASENSDGEMVVSCSAISSLPDIVFTINGVQYPLPPSAYILQVRGLWTIH
;
A
#
# COMPACT_ATOMS: atom_id res chain seq x y z
N MET A 1 7.23 3.83 6.46
CA MET A 1 7.50 4.50 5.16
C MET A 1 8.36 5.72 5.44
N ASN A 2 9.45 5.96 4.69
CA ASN A 2 10.41 7.05 4.98
C ASN A 2 10.92 7.10 6.43
N GLY A 3 11.02 5.94 7.11
CA GLY A 3 11.41 5.85 8.52
C GLY A 3 10.30 6.14 9.53
N GLU A 4 9.09 6.51 9.09
CA GLU A 4 7.94 6.79 9.95
C GLU A 4 6.94 5.61 9.97
N ALA A 5 6.33 5.38 11.14
CA ALA A 5 5.28 4.39 11.32
C ALA A 5 3.92 4.97 10.91
N ILE A 6 3.46 4.59 9.71
CA ILE A 6 2.18 5.06 9.15
C ILE A 6 0.98 4.18 9.51
N ALA A 7 1.25 2.96 9.96
CA ALA A 7 0.28 1.96 10.40
C ALA A 7 0.96 0.97 11.37
N CYS A 8 0.17 0.27 12.19
CA CYS A 8 0.66 -0.84 13.02
C CYS A 8 1.86 -0.45 13.92
N ALA A 9 1.86 0.77 14.47
CA ALA A 9 3.01 1.33 15.21
C ALA A 9 3.43 0.51 16.45
N GLU A 10 2.47 -0.09 17.16
CA GLU A 10 2.70 -0.94 18.33
C GLU A 10 2.69 -2.44 18.00
N GLY A 11 2.71 -2.78 16.70
CA GLY A 11 2.51 -4.14 16.22
C GLY A 11 1.05 -4.50 16.00
N CYS A 12 0.84 -5.55 15.22
CA CYS A 12 -0.47 -6.05 14.81
C CYS A 12 -0.33 -7.50 14.36
N GLN A 13 -1.47 -8.17 14.19
CA GLN A 13 -1.51 -9.52 13.61
C GLN A 13 -1.65 -9.42 12.09
N ALA A 14 -1.04 -10.37 11.38
CA ALA A 14 -1.14 -10.51 9.94
C ALA A 14 -1.21 -12.00 9.57
N ILE A 15 -1.78 -12.29 8.40
CA ILE A 15 -1.88 -13.65 7.84
C ILE A 15 -1.20 -13.64 6.47
N VAL A 16 -0.41 -14.68 6.19
CA VAL A 16 0.09 -14.93 4.84
C VAL A 16 -0.97 -15.75 4.10
N ASP A 17 -1.71 -15.11 3.20
CA ASP A 17 -2.86 -15.70 2.54
C ASP A 17 -2.70 -15.65 1.01
N THR A 18 -2.37 -16.79 0.41
CA THR A 18 -2.25 -16.91 -1.06
C THR A 18 -3.60 -16.80 -1.78
N GLY A 19 -4.72 -16.82 -1.05
CA GLY A 19 -6.08 -16.69 -1.60
C GLY A 19 -6.56 -15.24 -1.71
N THR A 20 -5.83 -14.27 -1.15
CA THR A 20 -6.17 -12.85 -1.21
C THR A 20 -5.20 -12.13 -2.15
N SER A 21 -5.74 -11.41 -3.14
CA SER A 21 -4.90 -10.67 -4.10
C SER A 21 -4.23 -9.44 -3.49
N LEU A 22 -4.92 -8.77 -2.56
CA LEU A 22 -4.59 -7.46 -2.01
C LEU A 22 -3.89 -7.52 -0.64
N LEU A 23 -3.05 -6.52 -0.36
CA LEU A 23 -2.67 -6.10 0.98
C LEU A 23 -3.90 -5.49 1.66
N THR A 24 -4.51 -6.28 2.55
CA THR A 24 -5.71 -5.87 3.29
C THR A 24 -5.41 -5.56 4.75
N GLY A 25 -6.16 -4.61 5.31
CA GLY A 25 -5.99 -4.16 6.69
C GLY A 25 -7.20 -3.36 7.19
N PRO A 26 -7.17 -2.91 8.46
CA PRO A 26 -8.25 -2.08 9.00
C PRO A 26 -8.42 -0.78 8.20
N THR A 27 -9.66 -0.31 8.09
CA THR A 27 -10.02 0.81 7.20
C THR A 27 -9.23 2.09 7.47
N SER A 28 -9.08 2.52 8.72
CA SER A 28 -8.41 3.80 9.02
C SER A 28 -6.91 3.79 8.67
N PRO A 29 -6.11 2.78 9.08
CA PRO A 29 -4.72 2.67 8.62
C PRO A 29 -4.57 2.58 7.10
N ILE A 30 -5.45 1.84 6.41
CA ILE A 30 -5.41 1.73 4.94
C ILE A 30 -5.73 3.08 4.29
N ALA A 31 -6.70 3.83 4.81
CA ALA A 31 -7.03 5.17 4.33
C ALA A 31 -5.84 6.15 4.48
N ASN A 32 -5.09 6.06 5.58
CA ASN A 32 -3.88 6.85 5.77
C ASN A 32 -2.82 6.50 4.72
N ILE A 33 -2.54 5.20 4.51
CA ILE A 33 -1.59 4.74 3.49
C ILE A 33 -2.00 5.25 2.10
N GLN A 34 -3.29 5.12 1.75
CA GLN A 34 -3.84 5.60 0.48
C GLN A 34 -3.62 7.10 0.29
N SER A 35 -3.89 7.90 1.33
CA SER A 35 -3.64 9.34 1.31
C SER A 35 -2.16 9.68 1.13
N ASP A 36 -1.28 8.99 1.85
CA ASP A 36 0.16 9.25 1.80
C ASP A 36 0.79 8.97 0.44
N ILE A 37 0.27 7.98 -0.30
CA ILE A 37 0.71 7.65 -1.67
C ILE A 37 -0.08 8.40 -2.74
N GLY A 38 -0.93 9.36 -2.35
CA GLY A 38 -1.68 10.23 -3.25
C GLY A 38 -2.75 9.50 -4.06
N ALA A 39 -3.34 8.46 -3.49
CA ALA A 39 -4.43 7.73 -4.13
C ALA A 39 -5.78 8.41 -3.92
N SER A 40 -6.63 8.30 -4.93
CA SER A 40 -7.99 8.83 -4.92
C SER A 40 -8.94 7.81 -5.53
N GLU A 41 -10.19 7.82 -5.05
CA GLU A 41 -11.25 6.98 -5.60
C GLU A 41 -11.68 7.53 -6.98
N ASN A 42 -11.77 6.66 -7.99
CA ASN A 42 -12.32 7.00 -9.30
C ASN A 42 -13.87 6.83 -9.32
N SER A 43 -14.50 7.09 -10.46
CA SER A 43 -15.96 6.98 -10.59
C SER A 43 -16.51 5.55 -10.45
N ASP A 44 -15.64 4.54 -10.56
CA ASP A 44 -15.97 3.13 -10.42
C ASP A 44 -15.69 2.58 -9.01
N GLY A 45 -15.24 3.44 -8.08
CA GLY A 45 -14.93 3.08 -6.69
C GLY A 45 -13.54 2.48 -6.49
N GLU A 46 -12.65 2.56 -7.49
CA GLU A 46 -11.29 2.03 -7.42
C GLU A 46 -10.32 3.10 -6.91
N MET A 47 -9.42 2.71 -6.01
CA MET A 47 -8.34 3.58 -5.53
C MET A 47 -7.20 3.62 -6.56
N VAL A 48 -7.04 4.76 -7.21
CA VAL A 48 -6.07 4.97 -8.29
C VAL A 48 -4.99 5.98 -7.91
N VAL A 49 -3.80 5.81 -8.49
CA VAL A 49 -2.64 6.70 -8.35
C VAL A 49 -2.24 7.24 -9.72
N SER A 50 -1.72 8.47 -9.78
CA SER A 50 -1.17 9.01 -11.03
C SER A 50 0.07 8.23 -11.47
N CYS A 51 0.12 7.84 -12.76
CA CYS A 51 1.29 7.20 -13.36
C CYS A 51 2.59 8.00 -13.14
N SER A 52 2.50 9.34 -13.17
CA SER A 52 3.66 10.22 -13.00
C SER A 52 4.22 10.19 -11.57
N ALA A 53 3.40 9.83 -10.58
CA ALA A 53 3.79 9.80 -9.18
C ALA A 53 4.52 8.50 -8.80
N ILE A 54 4.31 7.40 -9.54
CA ILE A 54 4.80 6.06 -9.17
C ILE A 54 6.32 6.05 -8.93
N SER A 55 7.10 6.69 -9.82
CA SER A 55 8.56 6.74 -9.69
C SER A 55 9.08 7.51 -8.47
N SER A 56 8.22 8.30 -7.83
CA SER A 56 8.53 9.08 -6.63
C SER A 56 7.95 8.50 -5.34
N LEU A 57 7.17 7.42 -5.44
CA LEU A 57 6.58 6.79 -4.27
C LEU A 57 7.66 6.07 -3.44
N PRO A 58 7.57 6.12 -2.12
CA PRO A 58 8.51 5.43 -1.24
C PRO A 58 8.21 3.94 -1.11
N ASP A 59 9.16 3.17 -0.60
CA ASP A 59 8.90 1.80 -0.19
C ASP A 59 7.97 1.76 1.04
N ILE A 60 7.02 0.81 1.02
CA ILE A 60 6.28 0.41 2.21
C ILE A 60 7.08 -0.71 2.89
N VAL A 61 7.53 -0.48 4.11
CA VAL A 61 8.37 -1.45 4.82
C VAL A 61 7.55 -2.16 5.89
N PHE A 62 7.46 -3.49 5.79
CA PHE A 62 6.93 -4.33 6.86
C PHE A 62 8.09 -4.79 7.73
N THR A 63 8.00 -4.58 9.04
CA THR A 63 8.95 -5.13 10.01
C THR A 63 8.33 -6.35 10.66
N ILE A 64 8.85 -7.54 10.34
CA ILE A 64 8.38 -8.81 10.90
C ILE A 64 9.53 -9.43 11.67
N ASN A 65 9.33 -9.65 12.98
CA ASN A 65 10.34 -10.20 13.88
C ASN A 65 11.69 -9.44 13.81
N GLY A 66 11.63 -8.11 13.74
CA GLY A 66 12.82 -7.24 13.65
C GLY A 66 13.51 -7.19 12.27
N VAL A 67 13.03 -7.96 11.29
CA VAL A 67 13.56 -7.96 9.91
C VAL A 67 12.68 -7.08 9.03
N GLN A 68 13.31 -6.24 8.21
CA GLN A 68 12.63 -5.34 7.27
C GLN A 68 12.37 -6.04 5.93
N TYR A 69 11.14 -5.94 5.45
CA TYR A 69 10.68 -6.41 4.14
C TYR A 69 10.14 -5.21 3.36
N PRO A 70 10.98 -4.53 2.58
CA PRO A 70 10.55 -3.41 1.76
C PRO A 70 9.71 -3.90 0.57
N LEU A 71 8.55 -3.30 0.38
CA LEU A 71 7.74 -3.41 -0.83
C LEU A 71 7.95 -2.14 -1.67
N PRO A 72 8.60 -2.24 -2.84
CA PRO A 72 8.72 -1.11 -3.75
C PRO A 72 7.38 -0.75 -4.37
N PRO A 73 7.22 0.47 -4.94
CA PRO A 73 6.00 0.88 -5.63
C PRO A 73 5.52 -0.11 -6.69
N SER A 74 6.45 -0.75 -7.40
CA SER A 74 6.13 -1.77 -8.40
C SER A 74 5.48 -3.05 -7.83
N ALA A 75 5.49 -3.24 -6.51
CA ALA A 75 4.88 -4.38 -5.83
C ALA A 75 3.48 -4.07 -5.28
N TYR A 76 3.22 -2.84 -4.84
CA TYR A 76 1.93 -2.42 -4.26
C TYR A 76 1.09 -1.52 -5.20
N ILE A 77 1.62 -1.18 -6.39
CA ILE A 77 0.86 -0.53 -7.46
C ILE A 77 0.78 -1.48 -8.65
N LEU A 78 -0.43 -1.79 -9.08
CA LEU A 78 -0.70 -2.62 -10.25
C LEU A 78 -1.33 -1.82 -11.38
N GLN A 79 -0.95 -2.14 -12.60
CA GLN A 79 -1.65 -1.63 -13.78
C GLN A 79 -2.82 -2.56 -14.12
N VAL A 80 -4.04 -2.12 -13.86
CA VAL A 80 -5.27 -2.85 -14.16
C VAL A 80 -6.09 -2.05 -15.16
N ARG A 81 -6.38 -2.62 -16.34
CA ARG A 81 -7.20 -1.98 -17.38
C ARG A 81 -6.71 -0.58 -17.80
N GLY A 82 -5.40 -0.34 -17.72
CA GLY A 82 -4.79 0.95 -18.04
C GLY A 82 -4.80 1.97 -16.90
N LEU A 83 -5.37 1.62 -15.75
CA LEU A 83 -5.33 2.39 -14.50
C LEU A 83 -4.25 1.85 -13.57
N TRP A 84 -3.67 2.71 -12.74
CA TRP A 84 -2.71 2.32 -11.72
C TRP A 84 -3.41 2.25 -10.38
N THR A 85 -3.70 1.04 -9.92
CA THR A 85 -4.49 0.76 -8.71
C THR A 85 -3.58 0.29 -7.59
N ILE A 86 -3.94 0.61 -6.35
CA ILE A 86 -3.23 0.05 -5.18
C ILE A 86 -3.60 -1.42 -5.01
N HIS A 87 -2.61 -2.24 -4.70
CA HIS A 87 -2.78 -3.65 -4.40
C HIS A 87 -2.17 -4.03 -3.06
#